data_AF-A0A2G7GIX9-F1
#
_entry.id   AF-A0A2G7GIX9-F1
#
_cell.length_a   1.000
_cell.length_b   1.000
_cell.length_c   1.000
_cell.angle_alpha   90.00
_cell.angle_beta   90.00
_cell.angle_gamma   90.00
#
_symmetry.space_group_name_H-M   'P 1'
#
loop_
_entity.id
_entity.type
_entity.pdbx_description
1 polymer ?
#
loop_
_entity_poly.entity_id
_entity_poly.type
_entity_poly.pdbx_seq_one_letter_code
_entity_poly.pdbx_strand_id
1 'polypeptide(L)' 'MNKPNFKEMSRAELRAYIIATHDDEAIYELFVNRRDPNAKKYPAPLDEAGIKIMEEAFRRKIQGEPEL' A
#
# COMPACT_ATOMS: atom_id res chain seq x y z
N MET A 1 28.31 2.93 -4.64
CA MET A 1 27.72 1.61 -4.98
C MET A 1 26.66 1.85 -6.04
N ASN A 2 26.60 1.02 -7.07
CA ASN A 2 25.55 1.11 -8.08
C ASN A 2 24.27 0.50 -7.49
N LYS A 3 23.17 1.27 -7.43
CA LYS A 3 21.89 0.75 -6.94
C LYS A 3 21.28 -0.21 -7.97
N PRO A 4 20.54 -1.24 -7.54
CA PRO A 4 19.77 -2.08 -8.46
C PRO A 4 18.72 -1.27 -9.23
N ASN A 5 18.30 -1.79 -10.39
CA ASN A 5 17.16 -1.21 -11.10
C ASN A 5 15.84 -1.65 -10.44
N PHE A 6 15.31 -0.82 -9.55
CA PHE A 6 14.09 -1.12 -8.81
C PHE A 6 12.85 -1.33 -9.69
N LYS A 7 12.81 -0.80 -10.92
CA LYS A 7 11.66 -0.96 -11.83
C LYS A 7 11.51 -2.38 -12.35
N GLU A 8 12.62 -3.11 -12.49
CA GLU A 8 12.64 -4.47 -13.02
C GLU A 8 12.41 -5.53 -11.93
N MET A 9 12.55 -5.15 -10.65
CA MET A 9 12.33 -6.06 -9.54
C MET A 9 10.85 -6.40 -9.37
N SER A 10 10.55 -7.66 -9.07
CA SER A 10 9.26 -8.07 -8.58
C SER A 10 8.94 -7.41 -7.22
N ARG A 11 7.66 -7.39 -6.85
CA ARG A 11 7.24 -6.85 -5.55
C ARG A 11 7.87 -7.59 -4.36
N ALA A 12 8.14 -8.90 -4.50
CA ALA A 12 8.77 -9.71 -3.45
C ALA A 12 10.25 -9.35 -3.28
N GLU A 13 10.99 -9.24 -4.38
CA GLU A 13 12.41 -8.83 -4.36
C GLU A 13 12.56 -7.42 -3.79
N LEU A 14 11.70 -6.49 -4.20
CA LEU A 14 11.74 -5.10 -3.74
C LEU A 14 11.52 -5.01 -2.22
N ARG A 15 10.58 -5.80 -1.66
CA ARG A 15 10.37 -5.90 -0.21
C ARG A 15 11.58 -6.48 0.52
N ALA A 16 12.16 -7.55 -0.01
CA ALA A 16 13.34 -8.18 0.60
C ALA A 16 14.53 -7.19 0.64
N TYR A 17 14.74 -6.44 -0.43
CA TYR A 17 15.77 -5.39 -0.49
C TYR A 17 15.52 -4.28 0.53
N ILE A 18 14.28 -3.74 0.60
CA ILE A 18 13.91 -2.70 1.56
C ILE A 18 14.16 -3.14 3.01
N ILE A 19 13.82 -4.38 3.37
CA ILE A 19 14.03 -4.89 4.73
C ILE A 19 15.53 -4.95 5.08
N ALA A 20 16.37 -5.32 4.11
CA ALA A 20 17.82 -5.42 4.34
C ALA A 20 18.53 -4.07 4.38
N THR A 21 18.07 -3.08 3.60
CA THR A 21 18.83 -1.84 3.35
C THR A 21 18.15 -0.57 3.87
N HIS A 22 16.82 -0.58 4.03
CA HIS A 22 16.01 0.60 4.31
C HIS A 22 16.21 1.73 3.29
N ASP A 23 16.48 1.39 2.02
CA ASP A 23 16.71 2.37 0.95
C ASP A 23 15.42 3.11 0.57
N ASP A 24 15.42 4.43 0.75
CA ASP A 24 14.29 5.31 0.47
C ASP A 24 13.81 5.24 -0.99
N GLU A 25 14.71 5.05 -1.96
CA GLU A 25 14.33 4.97 -3.37
C GLU A 25 13.56 3.68 -3.67
N ALA A 26 13.95 2.56 -3.05
CA ALA A 26 13.24 1.29 -3.18
C ALA A 26 11.87 1.37 -2.48
N ILE A 27 11.78 2.04 -1.33
CA ILE A 27 10.52 2.32 -0.63
C ILE A 27 9.59 3.17 -1.51
N TYR A 28 10.11 4.23 -2.11
CA TYR A 28 9.35 5.12 -2.99
C TYR A 28 8.83 4.37 -4.23
N GLU A 29 9.67 3.52 -4.84
CA GLU A 29 9.25 2.67 -5.95
C GLU A 29 8.08 1.75 -5.55
N LEU A 30 8.16 1.11 -4.38
CA LEU A 30 7.13 0.16 -3.92
C LEU A 30 5.78 0.84 -3.61
N PHE A 31 5.81 1.97 -2.92
CA PHE A 31 4.61 2.58 -2.34
C PHE A 31 4.03 3.74 -3.16
N VAL A 32 4.84 4.41 -3.98
CA VAL A 32 4.41 5.58 -4.75
C VAL A 32 4.32 5.26 -6.24
N ASN A 33 5.43 4.85 -6.87
CA ASN A 33 5.45 4.65 -8.33
C ASN A 33 4.55 3.49 -8.79
N ARG A 34 4.44 2.43 -7.98
CA ARG A 34 3.62 1.24 -8.27
C ARG A 34 2.22 1.31 -7.65
N ARG A 35 1.79 2.47 -7.16
CA ARG A 35 0.45 2.63 -6.59
C ARG A 35 -0.59 2.50 -7.70
N ASP A 36 -1.59 1.65 -7.49
CA ASP A 36 -2.72 1.54 -8.41
C ASP A 36 -3.46 2.89 -8.49
N PRO A 37 -3.54 3.53 -9.68
CA PRO A 37 -4.24 4.81 -9.85
C PRO A 37 -5.75 4.70 -9.59
N ASN A 38 -6.33 3.51 -9.74
CA ASN A 38 -7.75 3.24 -9.54
C ASN A 38 -8.07 2.69 -8.14
N ALA A 39 -7.09 2.65 -7.23
CA ALA A 39 -7.31 2.20 -5.86
C ALA A 39 -8.43 2.99 -5.19
N LYS A 40 -9.33 2.28 -4.52
CA LYS A 40 -10.41 2.88 -3.74
C LYS A 40 -9.84 3.76 -2.63
N LYS A 41 -10.41 4.96 -2.51
CA LYS A 41 -10.03 5.95 -1.49
C LYS A 41 -11.10 5.96 -0.40
N TYR A 42 -10.66 5.74 0.83
CA TYR A 42 -11.52 5.85 2.01
C TYR A 42 -11.27 7.23 2.66
N PRO A 43 -12.32 7.91 3.15
CA PRO A 43 -12.14 9.14 3.90
C PRO A 43 -11.37 8.86 5.19
N ALA A 44 -10.62 9.85 5.67
CA ALA A 44 -9.98 9.75 6.97
C ALA A 44 -11.05 9.72 8.09
N PRO A 45 -10.89 8.88 9.13
CA PRO A 45 -11.85 8.72 10.22
C PRO A 45 -11.73 9.87 11.24
N LEU A 46 -12.03 11.10 10.81
CA LEU A 46 -11.90 12.30 11.64
C LEU A 46 -13.18 12.65 12.42
N ASP A 47 -14.30 12.05 12.05
CA ASP A 47 -15.61 12.19 12.69
C ASP A 47 -16.33 10.84 12.77
N GLU A 48 -17.50 10.81 13.43
CA GLU A 48 -18.28 9.58 13.60
C GLU A 48 -18.68 8.92 12.28
N ALA A 49 -18.96 9.71 11.24
CA ALA A 49 -19.32 9.19 9.93
C ALA A 49 -18.14 8.50 9.26
N GLY A 50 -16.96 9.12 9.29
CA GLY A 50 -15.71 8.56 8.78
C GLY A 50 -15.28 7.30 9.55
N ILE A 51 -15.45 7.29 10.87
CA ILE A 51 -15.20 6.10 11.70
C ILE A 51 -16.09 4.93 11.25
N LYS A 52 -17.40 5.16 11.07
CA LYS A 52 -18.32 4.10 10.61
C LYS A 52 -17.95 3.55 9.23
N ILE A 53 -17.55 4.43 8.29
CA ILE A 53 -17.09 4.01 6.95
C ILE A 53 -15.84 3.13 7.05
N MET A 54 -14.89 3.51 7.90
CA MET A 54 -13.66 2.74 8.14
C MET A 54 -13.98 1.37 8.77
N GLU A 55 -14.80 1.33 9.81
CA GLU A 55 -15.20 0.10 10.50
C GLU A 55 -15.92 -0.87 9.55
N GLU A 56 -16.83 -0.36 8.72
CA GLU A 56 -17.52 -1.19 7.74
C GLU A 56 -16.56 -1.75 6.68
N ALA A 57 -15.62 -0.92 6.19
CA ALA A 57 -14.59 -1.36 5.25
C ALA A 57 -13.71 -2.48 5.84
N PHE A 58 -13.29 -2.34 7.10
CA PHE A 58 -12.53 -3.38 7.80
C PHE A 58 -13.35 -4.65 8.01
N ARG A 59 -14.61 -4.55 8.45
CA ARG A 59 -15.51 -5.70 8.61
C ARG A 59 -15.62 -6.49 7.31
N ARG A 60 -15.93 -5.81 6.20
CA ARG A 60 -16.04 -6.41 4.87
C ARG A 60 -14.75 -7.14 4.49
N LYS A 61 -13.61 -6.50 4.68
CA LYS A 61 -12.29 -7.07 4.34
C LYS A 61 -11.99 -8.34 5.12
N ILE A 62 -12.27 -8.34 6.43
CA ILE A 62 -12.05 -9.48 7.32
C ILE A 62 -12.98 -10.64 6.94
N GLN A 63 -14.22 -10.34 6.55
CA GLN A 63 -15.22 -11.35 6.16
C GLN A 63 -15.09 -11.81 4.70
N GLY A 64 -14.16 -11.24 3.92
CA GLY A 64 -13.99 -11.55 2.51
C GLY A 64 -15.12 -11.04 1.62
N GLU A 65 -15.91 -10.07 2.09
CA GLU A 65 -16.95 -9.42 1.32
C GLU A 65 -16.34 -8.49 0.27
N PRO A 66 -16.98 -8.32 -0.90
CA PRO A 66 -16.54 -7.36 -1.90
C PRO A 66 -16.62 -5.92 -1.35
N GLU A 67 -15.65 -5.10 -1.76
CA GLU A 67 -15.63 -3.68 -1.44
C GLU A 67 -16.77 -2.95 -2.19
N LEU A 68 -17.46 -2.00 -1.55
CA LEU A 68 -18.53 -1.17 -2.15
C LEU A 68 -18.06 -0.29 -3.30
#